data_AF-C1JCB5-F1
#
_entry.id   AF-C1JCB5-F1
#
_cell.length_a   1.000
_cell.length_b   1.000
_cell.length_c   1.000
_cell.angle_alpha   90.00
_cell.angle_beta   90.00
_cell.angle_gamma   90.00
#
_symmetry.space_group_name_H-M   'P 1'
#
loop_
_entity.id
_entity.type
_entity.pdbx_description
1 polymer ?
#
loop_
_entity_poly.entity_id
_entity_poly.type
_entity_poly.pdbx_seq_one_letter_code
_entity_poly.pdbx_strand_id
1 'polypeptide(L)' 'VNFNRTWKEYRNGFGQVDQQGKGEIWIGNNYLHLFTQKESLLRVELQDWYGNEAYAE' A
#
# COMPACT_ATOMS: atom_id res chain seq x y z
N VAL A 1 -4.37 -2.25 -11.58
CA VAL A 1 -5.43 -2.52 -10.57
C VAL A 1 -6.30 -1.27 -10.44
N ASN A 2 -7.63 -1.40 -10.44
CA ASN A 2 -8.50 -0.24 -10.22
C ASN A 2 -8.57 0.09 -8.73
N PHE A 3 -8.25 1.33 -8.35
CA PHE A 3 -8.29 1.84 -6.98
C PHE A 3 -9.61 2.55 -6.61
N ASN A 4 -10.49 2.84 -7.57
CA ASN A 4 -11.84 3.34 -7.27
C ASN A 4 -12.72 2.18 -6.77
N ARG A 5 -12.68 1.95 -5.46
CA ARG A 5 -13.26 0.79 -4.78
C ARG A 5 -14.16 1.19 -3.63
N THR A 6 -15.03 0.26 -3.21
CA THR A 6 -15.92 0.46 -2.06
C THR A 6 -15.16 0.40 -0.73
N TRP A 7 -15.78 0.93 0.33
CA TRP A 7 -15.23 0.83 1.69
C TRP A 7 -14.93 -0.61 2.10
N LYS A 8 -15.81 -1.57 1.75
CA LYS A 8 -15.63 -2.98 2.09
C LYS A 8 -14.37 -3.58 1.45
N GLU A 9 -14.09 -3.20 0.20
CA GLU A 9 -12.88 -3.63 -0.51
C GLU A 9 -11.63 -3.00 0.13
N TYR A 10 -11.65 -1.70 0.44
CA TYR A 10 -10.54 -1.05 1.16
C TYR A 10 -10.29 -1.64 2.55
N ARG A 11 -11.36 -2.05 3.26
CA ARG A 11 -11.24 -2.72 4.56
C ARG A 11 -10.53 -4.06 4.46
N ASN A 12 -10.87 -4.86 3.46
CA ASN A 12 -10.38 -6.23 3.29
C ASN A 12 -9.06 -6.31 2.50
N GLY A 13 -8.77 -5.31 1.67
CA GLY A 13 -7.65 -5.33 0.73
C GLY A 13 -8.04 -5.82 -0.66
N PHE A 14 -7.26 -5.44 -1.66
CA PHE A 14 -7.43 -5.83 -3.06
C PHE A 14 -6.13 -5.64 -3.84
N GLY A 15 -6.07 -6.21 -5.05
CA GLY A 15 -4.86 -6.23 -5.86
C GLY A 15 -4.02 -7.48 -5.57
N GLN A 16 -2.85 -7.57 -6.21
CA GLN A 16 -1.99 -8.74 -6.13
C GLN A 16 -0.55 -8.36 -6.47
N VAL A 17 0.38 -9.10 -5.90
CA VAL A 17 1.80 -9.07 -6.26
C VAL A 17 2.19 -10.44 -6.80
N ASP A 18 3.17 -10.47 -7.70
CA ASP A 18 3.78 -11.71 -8.15
C ASP A 18 4.75 -12.29 -7.10
N GLN A 19 5.39 -13.41 -7.44
CA GLN A 19 6.35 -14.07 -6.56
C GLN A 19 7.62 -13.24 -6.31
N GLN A 20 7.87 -12.20 -7.11
CA GLN A 20 8.97 -11.26 -6.93
C GLN A 20 8.54 -9.98 -6.20
N GLY A 21 7.30 -9.92 -5.71
CA GLY A 21 6.76 -8.76 -4.99
C GLY A 21 6.35 -7.60 -5.90
N LYS A 22 6.29 -7.81 -7.22
CA LYS A 22 5.89 -6.76 -8.17
C LYS A 22 4.39 -6.81 -8.41
N GLY A 23 3.75 -5.64 -8.39
CA GLY A 23 2.33 -5.50 -8.62
C GLY A 23 1.75 -4.33 -7.86
N GLU A 24 0.43 -4.18 -7.96
CA GLU A 24 -0.31 -3.15 -7.25
C GLU A 24 -1.23 -3.81 -6.24
N ILE A 25 -1.12 -3.42 -4.98
CA ILE A 25 -1.91 -3.99 -3.88
C ILE A 25 -2.25 -2.90 -2.86
N TRP A 26 -3.47 -2.98 -2.35
CA TRP A 26 -3.84 -2.38 -1.08
C TRP A 26 -4.07 -3.51 -0.08
N ILE A 27 -3.24 -3.59 0.96
CA ILE A 27 -3.25 -4.76 1.86
C ILE A 27 -4.53 -4.87 2.70
N GLY A 28 -5.24 -3.76 2.91
CA GLY A 28 -6.49 -3.70 3.66
C GLY A 28 -6.38 -2.94 4.98
N ASN A 29 -7.37 -2.09 5.26
CA ASN A 29 -7.35 -1.19 6.43
C ASN A 29 -7.35 -1.94 7.77
N ASN A 30 -7.98 -3.13 7.83
CA ASN A 30 -7.93 -3.95 9.03
C ASN A 30 -6.50 -4.41 9.35
N TYR A 31 -5.73 -4.78 8.32
CA TYR A 31 -4.34 -5.21 8.50
C TYR A 31 -3.45 -4.03 8.88
N LEU A 32 -3.63 -2.88 8.21
CA LEU A 32 -2.93 -1.63 8.58
C LEU A 32 -3.19 -1.29 10.06
N HIS A 33 -4.46 -1.31 10.50
CA HIS A 33 -4.80 -1.06 11.89
C HIS A 33 -4.11 -2.02 12.87
N LEU A 34 -4.03 -3.31 12.52
CA LEU A 34 -3.34 -4.31 13.35
C LEU A 34 -1.82 -4.07 13.40
N PHE A 35 -1.20 -3.67 12.29
CA PHE A 35 0.23 -3.38 12.25
C PHE A 35 0.62 -2.13 13.02
N THR A 36 -0.27 -1.12 13.07
CA THR A 36 0.00 0.16 13.73
C THR A 36 -0.58 0.25 15.14
N GLN A 37 -0.86 -0.87 15.82
CA GLN A 37 -1.33 -0.85 17.23
C GLN A 37 -0.26 -0.41 18.23
N LYS A 38 1.00 -0.44 17.82
CA LYS A 38 2.15 0.06 18.58
C LYS A 38 2.79 1.21 17.81
N GLU A 39 3.68 1.95 18.46
CA GLU A 39 4.48 2.97 17.82
C GLU A 39 5.14 2.41 16.54
N SER A 40 4.85 3.07 15.43
CA SER A 40 5.21 2.62 14.08
C SER A 40 5.62 3.84 13.28
N LEU A 41 6.68 3.69 12.48
CA LEU A 41 7.09 4.69 11.49
C LEU A 41 6.48 4.30 10.14
N LEU A 42 5.90 5.28 9.46
CA LEU A 42 5.38 5.11 8.11
C LEU A 42 6.39 5.70 7.15
N ARG A 43 6.79 4.95 6.13
CA ARG A 43 7.62 5.46 5.03
C ARG A 43 6.86 5.32 3.72
N VAL A 44 6.84 6.38 2.93
CA VAL A 44 6.25 6.40 1.59
C VAL A 44 7.35 6.67 0.58
N GLU A 45 7.52 5.77 -0.39
CA GLU A 45 8.48 5.89 -1.49
C GLU A 45 7.73 6.17 -2.80
N LEU A 46 8.24 7.13 -3.57
CA LEU A 46 7.67 7.57 -4.84
C LEU A 46 8.76 7.64 -5.90
N GLN A 47 8.40 7.31 -7.13
CA GLN A 47 9.26 7.48 -8.30
C GLN A 47 8.50 8.27 -9.37
N ASP A 48 9.16 9.28 -9.94
CA ASP A 48 8.62 10.03 -11.07
C ASP A 48 8.89 9.32 -12.42
N TRP A 49 8.38 9.90 -13.49
CA TRP A 49 8.44 9.29 -14.82
C TRP A 49 9.84 9.37 -15.46
N TYR A 50 10.70 10.23 -14.92
CA TYR A 50 12.10 10.36 -15.31
C TYR A 50 13.01 9.45 -14.46
N GLY A 51 12.43 8.68 -13.53
CA GLY A 51 13.13 7.76 -12.66
C GLY A 51 13.68 8.39 -11.39
N ASN A 52 13.37 9.65 -11.09
CA ASN A 52 13.77 10.27 -9.82
C ASN A 52 12.97 9.68 -8.66
N GLU A 53 13.66 9.31 -7.60
CA GLU A 53 13.06 8.70 -6.41
C GLU A 53 13.07 9.69 -5.23
N ALA A 54 12.01 9.67 -4.42
CA ALA A 54 11.88 10.44 -3.20
C ALA A 54 11.14 9.65 -2.12
N TYR A 55 11.38 9.98 -0.85
CA TYR A 55 10.67 9.37 0.28
C TYR A 55 10.22 10.41 1.31
N ALA A 56 9.22 10.04 2.10
CA ALA A 56 8.78 10.78 3.29
C ALA A 56 8.54 9.80 4.45
N GLU A 57 8.86 10.24 5.67
CA GLU A 57 8.72 9.51 6.93
C GLU A 57 7.99 10.35 7.99
#